data_AF-A0A395RK27-F1
#
_entry.id   AF-A0A395RK27-F1
#
_cell.length_a   1.000
_cell.length_b   1.000
_cell.length_c   1.000
_cell.angle_alpha   90.00
_cell.angle_beta   90.00
_cell.angle_gamma   90.00
#
_symmetry.space_group_name_H-M   'P 1'
#
loop_
_entity.id
_entity.type
_entity.pdbx_description
1 polymer ?
#
loop_
_entity_poly.entity_id
_entity_poly.type
_entity_poly.pdbx_seq_one_letter_code
_entity_poly.pdbx_strand_id
1 'polypeptide(L)'
;MAANSQMHNLTTLIKRLEAATSRLEDIASATDPPADANVLNQAIPSPLNPSSAASPPAPAPNTAKPEPAAEPLPESIEEFDAFLNTSVDKYVKLSHQIGGLVAEQASLVKTGFQEQRKFLLISTKAKKPDLSGPGLPVYESLIKPINEALMAVTELKDNNRPSPLITQLSTVSEGIMVLAWVTIDTRPFKHVDECLGAAQFFGNRVLKEYKEKDPKQVEWVQSFYQVFRDLADYVKQYFPTGIPWNPKGQPAQEVIKSLSGDSAPSPA
;
A
#
# COMPACT_ATOMS: atom_id res chain seq x y z
N MET A 1 44.31 -33.15 -1.90
CA MET A 1 44.83 -31.78 -2.09
C MET A 1 43.74 -30.82 -2.59
N ALA A 2 42.65 -30.63 -1.84
CA ALA A 2 41.54 -29.73 -2.25
C ALA A 2 41.19 -28.67 -1.18
N ALA A 3 41.37 -28.99 0.11
CA ALA A 3 41.11 -28.06 1.21
C ALA A 3 42.05 -26.84 1.25
N ASN A 4 43.29 -26.97 0.75
CA ASN A 4 44.29 -25.88 0.81
C ASN A 4 43.96 -24.72 -0.15
N SER A 5 43.33 -25.00 -1.29
CA SER A 5 42.93 -23.98 -2.29
C SER A 5 41.71 -23.17 -1.85
N GLN A 6 40.85 -23.76 -1.00
CA GLN A 6 39.64 -23.10 -0.50
C GLN A 6 39.96 -22.10 0.61
N MET A 7 40.94 -22.41 1.48
CA MET A 7 41.45 -21.45 2.47
C MET A 7 42.18 -20.25 1.83
N HIS A 8 42.98 -20.47 0.78
CA HIS A 8 43.67 -19.37 0.08
C HIS A 8 42.70 -18.39 -0.60
N ASN A 9 41.57 -18.87 -1.12
CA ASN A 9 40.52 -18.01 -1.67
C ASN A 9 39.88 -17.13 -0.60
N LEU A 10 39.57 -17.70 0.58
CA LEU A 10 38.93 -16.96 1.66
C LEU A 10 39.82 -15.83 2.20
N THR A 11 41.11 -16.10 2.41
CA THR A 11 42.08 -15.08 2.86
C THR A 11 42.25 -13.95 1.82
N THR A 12 42.13 -14.28 0.54
CA THR A 12 42.21 -13.29 -0.55
C THR A 12 40.95 -12.41 -0.62
N LEU A 13 39.77 -13.00 -0.39
CA LEU A 13 38.52 -12.23 -0.31
C LEU A 13 38.52 -11.28 0.89
N ILE A 14 39.00 -11.73 2.06
CA ILE A 14 39.06 -10.91 3.28
C ILE A 14 39.98 -9.70 3.08
N LYS A 15 41.18 -9.90 2.52
CA LYS A 15 42.11 -8.79 2.23
C LYS A 15 41.56 -7.78 1.21
N ARG A 16 40.74 -8.23 0.24
CA ARG A 16 40.08 -7.32 -0.72
C ARG A 16 38.93 -6.53 -0.07
N LEU A 17 38.23 -7.13 0.89
CA LEU A 17 37.16 -6.47 1.65
C LEU A 17 37.72 -5.36 2.55
N GLU A 18 38.83 -5.62 3.25
CA GLU A 18 39.50 -4.60 4.08
C GLU A 18 40.07 -3.43 3.27
N ALA A 19 40.61 -3.71 2.06
CA ALA A 19 41.08 -2.65 1.16
C ALA A 19 39.95 -1.80 0.56
N ALA A 20 38.74 -2.35 0.44
CA ALA A 20 37.57 -1.64 -0.09
C ALA A 20 36.91 -0.72 0.95
N THR A 21 36.94 -1.10 2.24
CA THR A 21 36.44 -0.24 3.33
C THR A 21 37.40 0.90 3.66
N SER A 22 38.73 0.68 3.58
CA SER A 22 39.72 1.75 3.79
C SER A 22 39.65 2.88 2.76
N ARG A 23 39.21 2.61 1.51
CA ARG A 23 39.00 3.65 0.48
C ARG A 23 37.75 4.51 0.67
N LEU A 24 36.80 4.06 1.50
CA LEU A 24 35.55 4.77 1.73
C LEU A 24 35.66 5.81 2.85
N GLU A 25 36.63 5.64 3.76
CA GLU A 25 36.93 6.58 4.84
C GLU A 25 37.82 7.76 4.37
N ASP A 26 38.67 7.56 3.35
CA ASP A 26 39.56 8.59 2.80
C ASP A 26 38.85 9.64 1.91
N ILE A 27 37.62 9.34 1.43
CA ILE A 27 36.84 10.26 0.58
C ILE A 27 35.94 11.18 1.42
N ALA A 28 35.69 10.86 2.68
CA ALA A 28 34.80 11.62 3.57
C ALA A 28 35.49 12.80 4.29
N SER A 29 36.81 12.97 4.18
CA SER A 29 37.58 13.94 4.98
C SER A 29 38.13 15.15 4.20
N ALA A 30 37.78 15.34 2.92
CA ALA A 30 38.34 16.43 2.10
C ALA A 30 37.26 17.32 1.48
N THR A 31 36.59 18.14 2.30
CA THR A 31 35.85 19.32 1.82
C THR A 31 35.78 20.39 2.89
N ASP A 32 36.69 21.35 2.83
CA ASP A 32 36.57 22.68 3.45
C ASP A 32 37.27 23.70 2.52
N PRO A 33 36.62 24.79 2.11
CA PRO A 33 37.30 25.98 1.60
C PRO A 33 37.32 27.11 2.67
N PRO A 34 38.41 27.89 2.79
CA PRO A 34 38.54 28.95 3.79
C PRO A 34 37.98 30.30 3.32
N ALA A 35 37.62 31.12 4.31
CA ALA A 35 37.19 32.51 4.18
C ALA A 35 38.35 33.52 4.35
N ASP A 36 38.14 34.69 3.74
CA ASP A 36 38.74 36.02 3.98
C ASP A 36 40.19 36.35 3.57
N ALA A 37 40.33 37.36 2.68
CA ALA A 37 40.82 38.71 3.01
C ALA A 37 41.53 39.43 1.82
N ASN A 38 40.84 40.45 1.28
CA ASN A 38 41.25 41.86 1.09
C ASN A 38 42.59 42.24 0.40
N VAL A 39 42.55 43.19 -0.56
CA VAL A 39 43.28 44.50 -0.57
C VAL A 39 43.20 45.21 -1.95
N LEU A 40 42.45 46.33 -1.96
CA LEU A 40 42.65 47.67 -2.58
C LEU A 40 43.22 47.85 -4.00
N ASN A 41 42.50 48.58 -4.89
CA ASN A 41 42.90 49.94 -5.31
C ASN A 41 41.81 50.73 -6.08
N GLN A 42 41.96 52.06 -6.05
CA GLN A 42 41.01 53.18 -6.21
C GLN A 42 40.50 53.60 -7.63
N ALA A 43 39.43 54.42 -7.58
CA ALA A 43 39.15 55.68 -8.32
C ALA A 43 38.15 55.70 -9.52
N ILE A 44 37.25 56.70 -9.46
CA ILE A 44 36.19 57.18 -10.39
C ILE A 44 36.76 58.49 -11.04
N PRO A 45 36.46 58.97 -12.29
CA PRO A 45 35.11 59.19 -12.85
C PRO A 45 34.86 59.07 -14.39
N SER A 46 33.56 59.06 -14.73
CA SER A 46 32.84 59.23 -16.02
C SER A 46 33.39 60.35 -16.94
N PRO A 47 32.99 60.56 -18.25
CA PRO A 47 31.65 60.30 -18.82
C PRO A 47 31.50 60.08 -20.38
N LEU A 48 30.22 59.99 -20.83
CA LEU A 48 29.64 60.28 -22.17
C LEU A 48 29.64 59.25 -23.33
N ASN A 49 28.43 59.12 -23.92
CA ASN A 49 27.88 58.37 -25.08
C ASN A 49 28.49 58.79 -26.46
N PRO A 50 28.06 58.27 -27.65
CA PRO A 50 27.35 57.03 -28.04
C PRO A 50 27.99 56.25 -29.24
N SER A 51 27.44 55.07 -29.58
CA SER A 51 27.17 54.54 -30.95
C SER A 51 27.68 53.12 -31.28
N SER A 52 26.69 52.24 -31.53
CA SER A 52 26.63 51.07 -32.42
C SER A 52 27.71 49.97 -32.41
N ALA A 53 27.35 48.81 -31.85
CA ALA A 53 27.44 47.50 -32.53
C ALA A 53 26.84 46.35 -31.68
N ALA A 54 25.86 45.65 -32.26
CA ALA A 54 25.37 44.28 -32.05
C ALA A 54 25.44 43.60 -30.66
N SER A 55 24.25 43.29 -30.10
CA SER A 55 24.07 42.39 -28.95
C SER A 55 24.13 40.89 -29.33
N PRO A 56 24.70 40.01 -28.48
CA PRO A 56 24.57 38.55 -28.57
C PRO A 56 23.21 38.04 -28.04
N PRO A 57 22.79 36.80 -28.35
CA PRO A 57 21.45 36.30 -28.00
C PRO A 57 21.31 35.96 -26.51
N ALA A 58 20.10 36.13 -26.00
CA ALA A 58 19.70 35.76 -24.65
C ALA A 58 19.79 34.23 -24.43
N PRO A 59 20.07 33.77 -23.19
CA PRO A 59 19.98 32.36 -22.84
C PRO A 59 18.51 31.90 -22.92
N ALA A 60 18.29 30.79 -23.62
CA ALA A 60 16.99 30.16 -23.79
C ALA A 60 16.38 29.73 -22.43
N PRO A 61 15.04 29.62 -22.33
CA PRO A 61 14.39 29.14 -21.12
C PRO A 61 14.82 27.69 -20.87
N ASN A 62 15.25 27.38 -19.64
CA ASN A 62 15.43 26.01 -19.19
C ASN A 62 14.14 25.24 -19.43
N THR A 63 14.16 24.35 -20.42
CA THR A 63 13.13 23.34 -20.61
C THR A 63 13.07 22.50 -19.35
N ALA A 64 11.96 22.63 -18.60
CA ALA A 64 11.63 21.73 -17.53
C ALA A 64 11.72 20.29 -18.06
N LYS A 65 12.54 19.48 -17.38
CA LYS A 65 12.60 18.03 -17.54
C LYS A 65 11.15 17.50 -17.48
N PRO A 66 10.68 16.70 -18.45
CA PRO A 66 9.35 16.11 -18.35
C PRO A 66 9.29 15.30 -17.07
N GLU A 67 8.43 15.74 -16.16
CA GLU A 67 7.95 14.92 -15.06
C GLU A 67 7.39 13.64 -15.68
N PRO A 68 7.84 12.44 -15.24
CA PRO A 68 7.31 11.20 -15.78
C PRO A 68 5.80 11.21 -15.54
N ALA A 69 5.02 11.18 -16.63
CA ALA A 69 3.57 11.01 -16.54
C ALA A 69 3.31 9.80 -15.64
N ALA A 70 2.51 10.00 -14.58
CA ALA A 70 2.12 8.93 -13.69
C ALA A 70 1.59 7.77 -14.54
N GLU A 71 2.20 6.59 -14.41
CA GLU A 71 1.75 5.40 -15.12
C GLU A 71 0.27 5.19 -14.80
N PRO A 72 -0.60 5.00 -15.82
CA PRO A 72 -2.02 4.76 -15.57
C PRO A 72 -2.18 3.52 -14.69
N LEU A 73 -3.12 3.60 -13.75
CA LEU A 73 -3.39 2.48 -12.84
C LEU A 73 -3.86 1.26 -13.65
N PRO A 74 -3.45 0.04 -13.29
CA PRO A 74 -4.00 -1.16 -13.91
C PRO A 74 -5.52 -1.23 -13.73
N GLU A 75 -6.25 -1.69 -14.74
CA GLU A 75 -7.72 -1.82 -14.74
C GLU A 75 -8.23 -2.57 -13.49
N SER A 76 -7.54 -3.63 -13.06
CA SER A 76 -7.92 -4.35 -11.84
C SER A 76 -7.90 -3.46 -10.59
N ILE A 77 -6.96 -2.52 -10.48
CA ILE A 77 -6.90 -1.58 -9.36
C ILE A 77 -8.02 -0.55 -9.45
N GLU A 78 -8.30 -0.04 -10.66
CA GLU A 78 -9.40 0.91 -10.90
C GLU A 78 -10.77 0.28 -10.57
N GLU A 79 -10.98 -0.97 -10.95
CA GLU A 79 -12.20 -1.71 -10.66
C GLU A 79 -12.32 -2.06 -9.18
N PHE A 80 -11.21 -2.32 -8.48
CA PHE A 80 -11.22 -2.43 -7.02
C PHE A 80 -11.60 -1.09 -6.37
N ASP A 81 -11.12 0.03 -6.89
CA ASP A 81 -11.51 1.36 -6.43
C ASP A 81 -12.99 1.63 -6.65
N ALA A 82 -13.54 1.22 -7.80
CA ALA A 82 -14.98 1.27 -8.04
C ALA A 82 -15.75 0.44 -7.01
N PHE A 83 -15.31 -0.80 -6.74
CA PHE A 83 -15.89 -1.67 -5.71
C PHE A 83 -15.86 -1.04 -4.31
N LEU A 84 -14.73 -0.42 -3.92
CA LEU A 84 -14.62 0.30 -2.65
C LEU A 84 -15.60 1.47 -2.56
N ASN A 85 -15.69 2.27 -3.63
CA ASN A 85 -16.48 3.50 -3.67
C ASN A 85 -17.99 3.26 -3.87
N THR A 86 -18.38 2.04 -4.24
CA THR A 86 -19.77 1.65 -4.45
C THR A 86 -20.28 0.76 -3.33
N SER A 87 -19.92 -0.53 -3.35
CA SER A 87 -20.51 -1.54 -2.50
C SER A 87 -20.03 -1.45 -1.06
N VAL A 88 -18.71 -1.29 -0.85
CA VAL A 88 -18.15 -1.11 0.49
C VAL A 88 -18.62 0.21 1.09
N ASP A 89 -18.57 1.31 0.34
CA ASP A 89 -18.99 2.63 0.86
C ASP A 89 -20.49 2.68 1.17
N LYS A 90 -21.35 2.03 0.36
CA LYS A 90 -22.78 1.88 0.67
C LYS A 90 -22.99 1.13 1.98
N TYR A 91 -22.33 -0.02 2.16
CA TYR A 91 -22.40 -0.78 3.41
C TYR A 91 -21.94 0.05 4.63
N VAL A 92 -20.84 0.78 4.49
CA VAL A 92 -20.31 1.64 5.55
C VAL A 92 -21.28 2.78 5.87
N LYS A 93 -21.85 3.44 4.87
CA LYS A 93 -22.87 4.49 5.05
C LYS A 93 -24.09 3.97 5.81
N LEU A 94 -24.62 2.80 5.44
CA LEU A 94 -25.75 2.19 6.15
C LEU A 94 -25.37 1.77 7.58
N SER A 95 -24.15 1.30 7.79
CA SER A 95 -23.63 0.99 9.13
C SER A 95 -23.57 2.22 10.03
N HIS A 96 -23.17 3.38 9.48
CA HIS A 96 -23.19 4.65 10.19
C HIS A 96 -24.61 5.14 10.51
N GLN A 97 -25.60 4.82 9.67
CA GLN A 97 -27.00 5.14 9.95
C GLN A 97 -27.58 4.28 11.08
N ILE A 98 -27.10 3.03 11.26
CA ILE A 98 -27.41 2.21 12.45
C ILE A 98 -26.67 2.76 13.68
N GLY A 99 -25.41 3.14 13.51
CA GLY A 99 -24.59 3.76 14.55
C GLY A 99 -24.00 2.76 15.56
N GLY A 100 -23.37 3.31 16.59
CA GLY A 100 -22.74 2.55 17.67
C GLY A 100 -21.68 1.56 17.16
N LEU A 101 -21.65 0.37 17.76
CA LEU A 101 -20.66 -0.68 17.46
C LEU A 101 -20.71 -1.17 16.00
N VAL A 102 -21.87 -1.07 15.34
CA VAL A 102 -22.01 -1.49 13.93
C VAL A 102 -21.25 -0.53 13.01
N ALA A 103 -21.30 0.78 13.28
CA ALA A 103 -20.55 1.78 12.52
C ALA A 103 -19.03 1.64 12.73
N GLU A 104 -18.63 1.41 13.98
CA GLU A 104 -17.23 1.17 14.34
C GLU A 104 -16.67 -0.07 13.63
N GLN A 105 -17.39 -1.19 13.71
CA GLN A 105 -16.98 -2.44 13.06
C GLN A 105 -16.91 -2.30 11.53
N ALA A 106 -17.87 -1.61 10.91
CA ALA A 106 -17.84 -1.35 9.47
C ALA A 106 -16.65 -0.49 9.03
N SER A 107 -16.19 0.42 9.88
CA SER A 107 -14.99 1.22 9.61
C SER A 107 -13.73 0.34 9.59
N LEU A 108 -13.63 -0.63 10.50
CA LEU A 108 -12.54 -1.62 10.49
C LEU A 108 -12.58 -2.51 9.24
N VAL A 109 -13.76 -2.92 8.78
CA VAL A 109 -13.93 -3.64 7.51
C VAL A 109 -13.43 -2.80 6.33
N LYS A 110 -13.80 -1.52 6.27
CA LYS A 110 -13.33 -0.58 5.22
C LYS A 110 -11.81 -0.47 5.23
N THR A 111 -11.20 -0.32 6.41
CA THR A 111 -9.74 -0.33 6.56
C THR A 111 -9.12 -1.61 6.00
N GLY A 112 -9.68 -2.78 6.32
CA GLY A 112 -9.20 -4.06 5.77
C GLY A 112 -9.19 -4.10 4.24
N PHE A 113 -10.26 -3.64 3.60
CA PHE A 113 -10.32 -3.53 2.14
C PHE A 113 -9.36 -2.47 1.57
N GLN A 114 -9.13 -1.36 2.26
CA GLN A 114 -8.14 -0.36 1.84
C GLN A 114 -6.71 -0.91 1.92
N GLU A 115 -6.39 -1.73 2.92
CA GLU A 115 -5.10 -2.42 3.00
C GLU A 115 -4.96 -3.47 1.88
N GLN A 116 -6.04 -4.17 1.51
CA GLN A 116 -6.04 -5.03 0.32
C GLN A 116 -5.74 -4.24 -0.96
N ARG A 117 -6.32 -3.06 -1.15
CA ARG A 117 -6.00 -2.20 -2.31
C ARG A 117 -4.50 -1.90 -2.39
N LYS A 118 -3.88 -1.54 -1.27
CA LYS A 118 -2.43 -1.29 -1.21
C LYS A 118 -1.64 -2.55 -1.56
N PHE A 119 -2.03 -3.69 -1.00
CA PHE A 119 -1.42 -4.99 -1.31
C PHE A 119 -1.49 -5.33 -2.80
N LEU A 120 -2.65 -5.17 -3.43
CA LEU A 120 -2.85 -5.40 -4.86
C LEU A 120 -1.98 -4.45 -5.70
N LEU A 121 -1.93 -3.16 -5.35
CA LEU A 121 -1.07 -2.21 -6.05
C LEU A 121 0.41 -2.61 -5.93
N ILE A 122 0.87 -3.03 -4.76
CA ILE A 122 2.24 -3.52 -4.58
C ILE A 122 2.50 -4.73 -5.48
N SER A 123 1.57 -5.69 -5.59
CA SER A 123 1.78 -6.88 -6.42
C SER A 123 1.97 -6.56 -7.91
N THR A 124 1.37 -5.47 -8.40
CA THR A 124 1.56 -5.01 -9.80
C THR A 124 2.96 -4.44 -10.07
N LYS A 125 3.66 -3.98 -9.03
CA LYS A 125 4.98 -3.32 -9.12
C LYS A 125 6.13 -4.22 -8.62
N ALA A 126 5.83 -5.18 -7.76
CA ALA A 126 6.82 -6.00 -7.06
C ALA A 126 6.90 -7.43 -7.60
N LYS A 127 8.06 -8.07 -7.39
CA LYS A 127 8.20 -9.53 -7.44
C LYS A 127 7.58 -10.16 -6.20
N LYS A 128 6.94 -11.33 -6.35
CA LYS A 128 6.42 -12.12 -5.21
C LYS A 128 7.58 -12.41 -4.26
N PRO A 129 7.49 -12.03 -2.97
CA PRO A 129 8.46 -12.48 -1.98
C PRO A 129 8.48 -14.00 -1.92
N ASP A 130 9.65 -14.59 -1.66
CA ASP A 130 9.73 -16.02 -1.36
C ASP A 130 8.88 -16.32 -0.12
N LEU A 131 8.05 -17.36 -0.17
CA LEU A 131 7.25 -17.80 0.97
C LEU A 131 8.06 -18.69 1.94
N SER A 132 9.38 -18.72 1.74
CA SER A 132 10.35 -19.42 2.57
C SER A 132 11.57 -18.55 2.86
N GLY A 133 12.32 -18.91 3.90
CA GLY A 133 13.59 -18.26 4.24
C GLY A 133 13.46 -16.75 4.43
N PRO A 134 14.37 -15.93 3.85
CA PRO A 134 14.38 -14.48 4.04
C PRO A 134 13.18 -13.73 3.44
N GLY A 135 12.40 -14.34 2.54
CA GLY A 135 11.25 -13.68 1.91
C GLY A 135 9.97 -13.74 2.75
N LEU A 136 9.84 -14.74 3.62
CA LEU A 136 8.64 -14.96 4.41
C LEU A 136 8.29 -13.74 5.30
N PRO A 137 9.23 -13.12 6.04
CA PRO A 137 8.93 -11.93 6.84
C PRO A 137 8.43 -10.74 6.00
N VAL A 138 8.89 -10.61 4.75
CA VAL A 138 8.44 -9.56 3.84
C VAL A 138 6.99 -9.82 3.43
N TYR A 139 6.65 -11.05 3.07
CA TYR A 139 5.27 -11.43 2.76
C TYR A 139 4.34 -11.25 3.97
N GLU A 140 4.78 -11.68 5.16
CA GLU A 140 4.04 -11.48 6.41
C GLU A 140 3.80 -9.99 6.68
N SER A 141 4.80 -9.13 6.46
CA SER A 141 4.65 -7.69 6.65
C SER A 141 3.63 -7.04 5.71
N LEU A 142 3.46 -7.61 4.51
CA LEU A 142 2.48 -7.16 3.52
C LEU A 142 1.05 -7.53 3.91
N ILE A 143 0.86 -8.71 4.51
CA ILE A 143 -0.46 -9.21 4.92
C ILE A 143 -0.85 -8.73 6.32
N LYS A 144 0.12 -8.37 7.17
CA LYS A 144 -0.09 -7.95 8.56
C LYS A 144 -1.18 -6.88 8.73
N PRO A 145 -1.23 -5.78 7.96
CA PRO A 145 -2.28 -4.77 8.12
C PRO A 145 -3.70 -5.31 7.83
N ILE A 146 -3.82 -6.24 6.88
CA ILE A 146 -5.10 -6.92 6.56
C ILE A 146 -5.50 -7.83 7.72
N ASN A 147 -4.56 -8.59 8.27
CA ASN A 147 -4.80 -9.46 9.43
C ASN A 147 -5.18 -8.65 10.68
N GLU A 148 -4.55 -7.50 10.91
CA GLU A 148 -4.89 -6.62 12.04
C GLU A 148 -6.32 -6.10 11.93
N ALA A 149 -6.76 -5.69 10.74
CA ALA A 149 -8.16 -5.30 10.52
C ALA A 149 -9.13 -6.46 10.77
N LEU A 150 -8.79 -7.67 10.31
CA LEU A 150 -9.58 -8.89 10.54
C LEU A 150 -9.73 -9.20 12.03
N MET A 151 -8.62 -9.16 12.78
CA MET A 151 -8.60 -9.39 14.21
C MET A 151 -9.43 -8.32 14.94
N ALA A 152 -9.23 -7.04 14.62
CA ALA A 152 -9.96 -5.94 15.25
C ALA A 152 -11.49 -6.07 15.07
N VAL A 153 -11.97 -6.46 13.88
CA VAL A 153 -13.40 -6.73 13.62
C VAL A 153 -13.95 -7.83 14.53
N THR A 154 -13.15 -8.88 14.75
CA THR A 154 -13.53 -10.04 15.57
C THR A 154 -13.52 -9.69 17.05
N GLU A 155 -12.46 -9.02 17.51
CA GLU A 155 -12.28 -8.56 18.89
C GLU A 155 -13.36 -7.57 19.30
N LEU A 156 -13.77 -6.65 18.41
CA LEU A 156 -14.86 -5.72 18.67
C LEU A 156 -16.14 -6.47 19.04
N LYS A 157 -16.49 -7.53 18.30
CA LYS A 157 -17.63 -8.39 18.67
C LYS A 157 -17.37 -9.11 20.00
N ASP A 158 -16.20 -9.73 20.16
CA ASP A 158 -15.89 -10.54 21.34
C ASP A 158 -15.90 -9.74 22.65
N ASN A 159 -15.47 -8.47 22.59
CA ASN A 159 -15.47 -7.55 23.72
C ASN A 159 -16.87 -6.96 24.02
N ASN A 160 -17.82 -7.11 23.10
CA ASN A 160 -19.17 -6.54 23.22
C ASN A 160 -20.27 -7.61 23.17
N ARG A 161 -20.00 -8.83 23.66
CA ARG A 161 -20.96 -9.96 23.71
C ARG A 161 -22.32 -9.62 24.34
N PRO A 162 -22.44 -8.77 25.38
CA PRO A 162 -23.73 -8.39 25.95
C PRO A 162 -24.56 -7.42 25.09
N SER A 163 -24.00 -6.92 23.98
CA SER A 163 -24.65 -5.91 23.14
C SER A 163 -25.98 -6.43 22.55
N PRO A 164 -27.04 -5.61 22.51
CA PRO A 164 -28.26 -5.96 21.77
C PRO A 164 -28.02 -6.10 20.27
N LEU A 165 -26.91 -5.54 19.75
CA LEU A 165 -26.50 -5.64 18.35
C LEU A 165 -25.56 -6.84 18.08
N ILE A 166 -25.46 -7.79 19.01
CA ILE A 166 -24.52 -8.92 18.88
C ILE A 166 -24.74 -9.73 17.61
N THR A 167 -25.98 -9.89 17.14
CA THR A 167 -26.30 -10.63 15.91
C THR A 167 -25.76 -9.92 14.67
N GLN A 168 -25.80 -8.58 14.64
CA GLN A 168 -25.19 -7.75 13.60
C GLN A 168 -23.66 -7.89 13.65
N LEU A 169 -23.08 -7.78 14.84
CA LEU A 169 -21.63 -7.93 15.02
C LEU A 169 -21.13 -9.32 14.61
N SER A 170 -21.89 -10.37 14.91
CA SER A 170 -21.64 -11.74 14.45
C SER A 170 -21.78 -11.90 12.95
N THR A 171 -22.76 -11.23 12.32
CA THR A 171 -22.92 -11.24 10.86
C THR A 171 -21.63 -10.80 10.17
N VAL A 172 -21.00 -9.74 10.69
CA VAL A 172 -19.75 -9.22 10.13
C VAL A 172 -18.55 -10.08 10.53
N SER A 173 -18.40 -10.45 11.80
CA SER A 173 -17.23 -11.20 12.26
C SER A 173 -17.12 -12.61 11.69
N GLU A 174 -18.24 -13.29 11.45
CA GLU A 174 -18.18 -14.63 10.83
C GLU A 174 -17.90 -14.54 9.32
N GLY A 175 -18.24 -13.42 8.69
CA GLY A 175 -17.94 -13.15 7.28
C GLY A 175 -16.55 -12.55 7.04
N ILE A 176 -15.88 -12.00 8.07
CA ILE A 176 -14.69 -11.17 7.90
C ILE A 176 -13.48 -11.91 7.31
N MET A 177 -13.47 -13.24 7.42
CA MET A 177 -12.46 -14.08 6.79
C MET A 177 -12.41 -13.88 5.27
N VAL A 178 -13.42 -13.25 4.67
CA VAL A 178 -13.39 -12.77 3.28
C VAL A 178 -12.13 -11.98 2.98
N LEU A 179 -11.60 -11.18 3.92
CA LEU A 179 -10.37 -10.40 3.72
C LEU A 179 -9.13 -11.28 3.45
N ALA A 180 -9.16 -12.56 3.78
CA ALA A 180 -8.07 -13.49 3.51
C ALA A 180 -8.02 -13.97 2.04
N TRP A 181 -8.98 -13.59 1.19
CA TRP A 181 -9.04 -14.06 -0.21
C TRP A 181 -7.75 -13.80 -1.01
N VAL A 182 -7.02 -12.72 -0.70
CA VAL A 182 -5.75 -12.34 -1.35
C VAL A 182 -4.61 -13.34 -1.10
N THR A 183 -4.78 -14.25 -0.14
CA THR A 183 -3.81 -15.30 0.19
C THR A 183 -4.14 -16.66 -0.45
N ILE A 184 -5.26 -16.76 -1.17
CA ILE A 184 -5.71 -17.99 -1.81
C ILE A 184 -5.14 -18.06 -3.22
N ASP A 185 -4.39 -19.11 -3.53
CA ASP A 185 -3.73 -19.28 -4.84
C ASP A 185 -4.62 -20.01 -5.87
N THR A 186 -5.80 -20.52 -5.50
CA THR A 186 -6.68 -21.24 -6.43
C THR A 186 -8.15 -20.94 -6.20
N ARG A 187 -8.81 -20.39 -7.23
CA ARG A 187 -10.24 -20.01 -7.22
C ARG A 187 -10.62 -19.19 -5.98
N PRO A 188 -10.01 -18.01 -5.74
CA PRO A 188 -10.23 -17.24 -4.51
C PRO A 188 -11.68 -16.78 -4.36
N PHE A 189 -12.43 -16.64 -5.46
CA PHE A 189 -13.86 -16.32 -5.43
C PHE A 189 -14.68 -17.36 -4.64
N LYS A 190 -14.26 -18.63 -4.61
CA LYS A 190 -14.95 -19.66 -3.80
C LYS A 190 -14.80 -19.41 -2.31
N HIS A 191 -13.65 -18.92 -1.88
CA HIS A 191 -13.44 -18.49 -0.49
C HIS A 191 -14.37 -17.34 -0.14
N VAL A 192 -14.58 -16.39 -1.06
CA VAL A 192 -15.55 -15.30 -0.89
C VAL A 192 -16.98 -15.84 -0.75
N ASP A 193 -17.38 -16.78 -1.60
CA ASP A 193 -18.72 -17.42 -1.53
C ASP A 193 -18.95 -18.16 -0.20
N GLU A 194 -17.94 -18.88 0.29
CA GLU A 194 -17.99 -19.58 1.59
C GLU A 194 -18.13 -18.60 2.75
N CYS A 195 -17.39 -17.49 2.73
CA CYS A 195 -17.48 -16.44 3.74
C CYS A 195 -18.85 -15.73 3.71
N LEU A 196 -19.45 -15.57 2.54
CA LEU A 196 -20.84 -15.07 2.43
C LEU A 196 -21.82 -16.03 3.11
N GLY A 197 -21.66 -17.33 2.92
CA GLY A 197 -22.46 -18.34 3.61
C GLY A 197 -22.36 -18.24 5.13
N ALA A 198 -21.16 -18.01 5.66
CA ALA A 198 -20.93 -17.80 7.10
C ALA A 198 -21.62 -16.52 7.61
N ALA A 199 -21.48 -15.40 6.90
CA ALA A 199 -22.19 -14.15 7.22
C ALA A 199 -23.72 -14.34 7.19
N GLN A 200 -24.22 -15.13 6.23
CA GLN A 200 -25.65 -15.37 6.06
C GLN A 200 -26.28 -16.10 7.25
N PHE A 201 -25.55 -16.96 7.95
CA PHE A 201 -26.07 -17.67 9.11
C PHE A 201 -26.61 -16.72 10.19
N PHE A 202 -25.88 -15.64 10.50
CA PHE A 202 -26.30 -14.62 11.46
C PHE A 202 -27.14 -13.52 10.80
N GLY A 203 -26.79 -13.07 9.59
CA GLY A 203 -27.51 -11.99 8.94
C GLY A 203 -28.96 -12.36 8.61
N ASN A 204 -29.25 -13.62 8.28
CA ASN A 204 -30.64 -14.09 8.09
C ASN A 204 -31.47 -14.00 9.37
N ARG A 205 -30.83 -14.08 10.55
CA ARG A 205 -31.51 -13.88 11.84
C ARG A 205 -31.87 -12.41 12.03
N VAL A 206 -30.97 -11.48 11.66
CA VAL A 206 -31.24 -10.04 11.62
C VAL A 206 -32.39 -9.74 10.66
N LEU A 207 -32.35 -10.28 9.43
CA LEU A 207 -33.44 -10.11 8.45
C LEU A 207 -34.78 -10.57 9.01
N LYS A 208 -34.83 -11.74 9.65
CA LYS A 208 -36.05 -12.29 10.25
C LYS A 208 -36.57 -11.42 11.39
N GLU A 209 -35.68 -10.89 12.23
CA GLU A 209 -36.06 -10.10 13.40
C GLU A 209 -36.53 -8.68 13.02
N TYR A 210 -35.87 -8.06 12.04
CA TYR A 210 -36.06 -6.64 11.73
C TYR A 210 -36.92 -6.36 10.50
N LYS A 211 -37.33 -7.38 9.71
CA LYS A 211 -38.14 -7.21 8.49
C LYS A 211 -39.39 -6.32 8.64
N GLU A 212 -40.02 -6.32 9.81
CA GLU A 212 -41.24 -5.55 10.11
C GLU A 212 -41.00 -4.45 11.15
N LYS A 213 -39.77 -4.34 11.68
CA LYS A 213 -39.42 -3.42 12.77
C LYS A 213 -38.58 -2.25 12.28
N ASP A 214 -37.54 -2.54 11.50
CA ASP A 214 -36.59 -1.56 11.03
C ASP A 214 -36.07 -1.93 9.63
N PRO A 215 -36.62 -1.32 8.57
CA PRO A 215 -36.15 -1.52 7.20
C PRO A 215 -34.66 -1.20 6.99
N LYS A 216 -34.06 -0.34 7.82
CA LYS A 216 -32.63 0.01 7.70
C LYS A 216 -31.72 -1.16 8.02
N GLN A 217 -32.09 -1.98 9.00
CA GLN A 217 -31.36 -3.21 9.34
C GLN A 217 -31.42 -4.22 8.19
N VAL A 218 -32.57 -4.31 7.52
CA VAL A 218 -32.74 -5.16 6.33
C VAL A 218 -31.83 -4.68 5.19
N GLU A 219 -31.88 -3.39 4.87
CA GLU A 219 -31.05 -2.80 3.83
C GLU A 219 -29.56 -2.96 4.14
N TRP A 220 -29.16 -2.76 5.41
CA TRP A 220 -27.80 -2.95 5.87
C TRP A 220 -27.30 -4.38 5.66
N VAL A 221 -28.05 -5.40 6.07
CA VAL A 221 -27.64 -6.81 5.84
C VAL A 221 -27.51 -7.10 4.35
N GLN A 222 -28.46 -6.65 3.52
CA GLN A 222 -28.40 -6.86 2.08
C GLN A 222 -27.21 -6.15 1.44
N SER A 223 -26.87 -4.95 1.91
CA SER A 223 -25.67 -4.24 1.45
C SER A 223 -24.40 -4.98 1.80
N PHE A 224 -24.33 -5.58 3.00
CA PHE A 224 -23.18 -6.40 3.40
C PHE A 224 -23.06 -7.64 2.52
N TYR A 225 -24.16 -8.35 2.22
CA TYR A 225 -24.13 -9.47 1.28
C TYR A 225 -23.70 -9.05 -0.13
N GLN A 226 -24.09 -7.86 -0.57
CA GLN A 226 -23.71 -7.34 -1.87
C GLN A 226 -22.20 -7.13 -1.99
N VAL A 227 -21.51 -6.72 -0.91
CA VAL A 227 -20.03 -6.63 -0.87
C VAL A 227 -19.39 -7.97 -1.26
N PHE A 228 -19.89 -9.10 -0.78
CA PHE A 228 -19.33 -10.41 -1.15
C PHE A 228 -19.60 -10.78 -2.60
N ARG A 229 -20.81 -10.50 -3.10
CA ARG A 229 -21.16 -10.83 -4.50
C ARG A 229 -20.30 -10.06 -5.48
N ASP A 230 -20.20 -8.75 -5.29
CA ASP A 230 -19.40 -7.89 -6.16
C ASP A 230 -17.91 -8.22 -6.06
N LEU A 231 -17.43 -8.54 -4.85
CA LEU A 231 -16.06 -9.02 -4.67
C LEU A 231 -15.83 -10.36 -5.37
N ALA A 232 -16.77 -11.31 -5.28
CA ALA A 232 -16.63 -12.61 -5.94
C ALA A 232 -16.56 -12.45 -7.46
N ASP A 233 -17.40 -11.58 -8.04
CA ASP A 233 -17.38 -11.26 -9.47
C ASP A 233 -16.05 -10.60 -9.87
N TYR A 234 -15.59 -9.60 -9.12
CA TYR A 234 -14.29 -8.94 -9.30
C TYR A 234 -13.12 -9.95 -9.25
N VAL A 235 -13.08 -10.78 -8.21
CA VAL A 235 -12.02 -11.78 -8.01
C VAL A 235 -12.03 -12.82 -9.12
N LYS A 236 -13.22 -13.24 -9.57
CA LYS A 236 -13.35 -14.20 -10.67
C LYS A 236 -12.86 -13.63 -11.99
N GLN A 237 -13.07 -12.34 -12.23
CA GLN A 237 -12.64 -11.64 -13.45
C GLN A 237 -11.13 -11.37 -13.45
N TYR A 238 -10.59 -10.82 -12.36
CA TYR A 238 -9.21 -10.31 -12.33
C TYR A 238 -8.19 -11.25 -11.65
N PHE A 239 -8.64 -12.12 -10.74
CA PHE A 239 -7.78 -12.99 -9.94
C PHE A 239 -8.26 -14.46 -9.86
N PRO A 240 -8.60 -15.11 -10.98
CA PRO A 240 -9.15 -16.47 -10.97
C PRO A 240 -8.18 -17.52 -10.38
N THR A 241 -6.88 -17.25 -10.42
CA THR A 241 -5.81 -18.15 -9.97
C THR A 241 -4.91 -17.48 -8.91
N GLY A 242 -5.50 -16.66 -8.04
CA GLY A 242 -4.77 -15.92 -7.02
C GLY A 242 -4.14 -14.63 -7.53
N ILE A 243 -3.37 -13.98 -6.67
CA ILE A 243 -2.82 -12.64 -6.94
C ILE A 243 -1.57 -12.75 -7.82
N PRO A 244 -1.58 -12.20 -9.06
CA PRO A 244 -0.40 -12.13 -9.89
C PRO A 244 0.58 -11.10 -9.32
N TRP A 245 1.87 -11.43 -9.47
CA TRP A 245 2.97 -10.55 -9.13
C TRP A 245 3.78 -10.24 -10.38
N ASN A 246 4.38 -9.05 -10.43
CA ASN A 246 5.20 -8.66 -11.57
C ASN A 246 6.56 -9.39 -11.54
N PRO A 247 6.83 -10.34 -12.46
CA PRO A 247 8.08 -11.10 -12.46
C PRO A 247 9.31 -10.23 -12.77
N LYS A 248 9.10 -9.04 -13.35
CA LYS A 248 10.15 -8.04 -13.63
C LYS A 248 10.11 -6.88 -12.61
N GLY A 249 9.26 -6.97 -11.59
CA GLY A 249 9.10 -5.95 -10.57
C GLY A 249 10.33 -5.76 -9.69
N GLN A 250 10.31 -4.68 -8.91
CA GLN A 250 11.30 -4.44 -7.86
C GLN A 250 11.08 -5.40 -6.67
N PRO A 251 12.06 -5.59 -5.78
CA PRO A 251 11.84 -6.26 -4.50
C PRO A 251 10.67 -5.61 -3.75
N ALA A 252 9.76 -6.41 -3.19
CA ALA A 252 8.56 -5.87 -2.53
C ALA A 252 8.90 -4.85 -1.43
N GLN A 253 10.00 -5.06 -0.69
CA GLN A 253 10.47 -4.12 0.33
C GLN A 253 10.78 -2.72 -0.23
N GLU A 254 11.29 -2.62 -1.46
CA GLU A 254 11.58 -1.34 -2.12
C GLU A 254 10.30 -0.65 -2.58
N VAL A 255 9.35 -1.41 -3.12
CA VAL A 255 8.03 -0.90 -3.53
C VAL A 255 7.23 -0.39 -2.33
N ILE A 256 7.27 -1.09 -1.19
CA ILE A 256 6.63 -0.62 0.05
C ILE A 256 7.23 0.73 0.47
N LYS A 257 8.56 0.87 0.42
CA LYS A 257 9.26 2.12 0.77
C LYS A 257 8.92 3.26 -0.17
N SER A 258 8.86 3.02 -1.49
CA SER A 258 8.52 4.07 -2.45
C SER A 258 7.08 4.56 -2.29
N LEU A 259 6.13 3.64 -2.12
CA LEU A 259 4.72 3.99 -1.90
C LEU A 259 4.48 4.68 -0.55
N SER A 260 5.32 4.42 0.46
CA SER A 260 5.27 5.11 1.75
C SER A 260 6.00 6.47 1.73
N GLY A 261 6.97 6.64 0.83
CA GLY A 261 7.82 7.83 0.71
C GLY A 261 7.20 8.98 -0.08
N ASP A 262 6.28 8.70 -1.01
CA ASP A 262 5.54 9.71 -1.79
C ASP A 262 4.54 10.55 -0.96
N SER A 263 4.49 10.34 0.37
CA SER A 263 3.61 11.10 1.28
C SER A 263 4.29 12.28 1.99
N ALA A 264 5.56 12.60 1.69
CA ALA A 264 6.26 13.73 2.30
C ALA A 264 6.32 14.95 1.34
N PRO A 265 5.66 16.09 1.65
CA PRO A 265 5.90 17.31 0.90
C PRO A 265 7.34 17.78 1.19
N SER A 266 8.11 18.07 0.15
CA SER A 266 9.42 18.72 0.32
C SER A 266 9.24 20.05 1.06
N PRO A 267 10.04 20.34 2.10
CA PRO A 267 10.02 21.65 2.72
C PRO A 267 10.57 22.68 1.72
N ALA A 268 9.79 23.75 1.54
CA ALA A 268 10.16 24.93 0.78
C ALA A 268 11.31 25.71 1.46
#